data_AF-A0A1J7C5L2-F1
#
_entry.id   AF-A0A1J7C5L2-F1
#
_cell.length_a   1.000
_cell.length_b   1.000
_cell.length_c   1.000
_cell.angle_alpha   90.00
_cell.angle_beta   90.00
_cell.angle_gamma   90.00
#
_symmetry.space_group_name_H-M   'P 1'
#
loop_
_entity.id
_entity.type
_entity.pdbx_description
1 polymer ?
#
loop_
_entity_poly.entity_id
_entity_poly.type
_entity_poly.pdbx_seq_one_letter_code
_entity_poly.pdbx_strand_id
1 'polypeptide(L)'
;MFLDFAPWPLSWDEVDPARHPFDAASAAETVRGLGPARRVTRSAEICDAGALWADAMSHALVERYGRWAAGWRWSHDEGDFDGGPVGGWCCPRHSITGPKETLDRVAAALCEWRAWLESLAGWFERYPLEPSAVEEQRILWERAARNLILQVVDRTGCGSGWHRHCRQVLTWFLARWGVPDEPAEALVEEAVGGRFGSWTGPGPVLVDDVAERLARSLRPGGFGRPEGPVTDHLERWLALRGAVPWEAGADGPAPAARDGAAEDVRAFDAAIDPARAEGLLAALESARADAARGAVLDFALLAGWQRHVLGTVQPPPFRTAPAFAKGGRERYGLRPGIRARLDACLAESAPGAGRPLALSVRAARACLDVCFFHPFDDGNARAAFLALVFVLAREDAAPGTATPLRRVSWHADAPQDAVALARCVTVAIGHPRKD
;
A
#
# COMPACT_ATOMS: atom_id res chain seq x y z
N MET A 1 -3.97 8.05 7.09
CA MET A 1 -4.45 6.89 6.31
C MET A 1 -3.31 6.36 5.48
N PHE A 2 -2.99 5.08 5.63
CA PHE A 2 -1.89 4.43 4.93
C PHE A 2 -2.41 3.88 3.60
N LEU A 3 -1.78 4.26 2.49
CA LEU A 3 -2.20 3.79 1.16
C LEU A 3 -1.87 2.30 0.94
N ASP A 4 -0.92 1.74 1.71
CA ASP A 4 -0.53 0.33 1.64
C ASP A 4 -1.62 -0.63 2.11
N PHE A 5 -2.51 -0.17 3.00
CA PHE A 5 -3.66 -0.94 3.52
C PHE A 5 -4.99 -0.50 2.91
N ALA A 6 -4.94 0.33 1.89
CA ALA A 6 -6.14 0.63 1.13
C ALA A 6 -6.66 -0.65 0.46
N PRO A 7 -7.98 -0.85 0.40
CA PRO A 7 -8.59 -2.04 -0.18
C PRO A 7 -8.77 -1.95 -1.71
N TRP A 8 -8.75 -0.75 -2.29
CA TRP A 8 -8.90 -0.54 -3.74
C TRP A 8 -7.78 -1.09 -4.66
N PRO A 9 -6.54 -1.39 -4.22
CA PRO A 9 -5.55 -2.03 -5.06
C PRO A 9 -5.50 -3.56 -4.85
N LEU A 10 -6.51 -4.16 -4.21
CA LEU A 10 -6.59 -5.61 -4.05
C LEU A 10 -7.02 -6.27 -5.38
N SER A 11 -6.27 -7.27 -5.82
CA SER A 11 -6.64 -8.16 -6.94
C SER A 11 -7.53 -9.31 -6.46
N TRP A 12 -8.22 -9.99 -7.38
CA TRP A 12 -9.04 -11.15 -7.01
C TRP A 12 -8.20 -12.25 -6.37
N ASP A 13 -7.01 -12.51 -6.94
CA ASP A 13 -6.04 -13.48 -6.43
C ASP A 13 -5.62 -13.23 -4.98
N GLU A 14 -5.60 -11.97 -4.54
CA GLU A 14 -5.27 -11.59 -3.17
C GLU A 14 -6.46 -11.68 -2.20
N VAL A 15 -7.70 -11.75 -2.70
CA VAL A 15 -8.93 -11.76 -1.89
C VAL A 15 -9.76 -13.04 -2.04
N ASP A 16 -9.40 -13.93 -2.97
CA ASP A 16 -10.11 -15.17 -3.24
C ASP A 16 -10.22 -16.01 -1.96
N PRO A 17 -11.45 -16.20 -1.43
CA PRO A 17 -11.68 -16.96 -0.21
C PRO A 17 -11.08 -18.37 -0.24
N ALA A 18 -10.96 -19.00 -1.43
CA ALA A 18 -10.41 -20.33 -1.59
C ALA A 18 -8.90 -20.40 -1.32
N ARG A 19 -8.19 -19.27 -1.46
CA ARG A 19 -6.73 -19.16 -1.24
C ARG A 19 -6.38 -18.80 0.20
N HIS A 20 -7.37 -18.42 1.00
CA HIS A 20 -7.17 -17.90 2.35
C HIS A 20 -8.11 -18.61 3.34
N PRO A 21 -7.69 -19.72 3.97
CA PRO A 21 -8.47 -20.35 5.04
C PRO A 21 -8.74 -19.36 6.17
N PHE A 22 -10.00 -19.29 6.62
CA PHE A 22 -10.42 -18.40 7.68
C PHE A 22 -11.50 -19.07 8.53
N ASP A 23 -11.35 -19.00 9.84
CA ASP A 23 -12.36 -19.44 10.80
C ASP A 23 -12.97 -18.21 11.50
N ALA A 24 -14.24 -17.94 11.18
CA ALA A 24 -14.96 -16.81 11.76
C ALA A 24 -15.18 -16.96 13.28
N ALA A 25 -15.21 -18.18 13.81
CA ALA A 25 -15.44 -18.41 15.24
C ALA A 25 -14.22 -17.99 16.10
N SER A 26 -13.00 -18.23 15.62
CA SER A 26 -11.76 -17.81 16.29
C SER A 26 -11.32 -16.38 16.01
N ALA A 27 -12.01 -15.67 15.10
CA ALA A 27 -11.63 -14.31 14.69
C ALA A 27 -11.56 -13.33 15.87
N ALA A 28 -12.55 -13.35 16.76
CA ALA A 28 -12.59 -12.44 17.92
C ALA A 28 -11.45 -12.70 18.91
N GLU A 29 -11.09 -13.96 19.15
CA GLU A 29 -9.94 -14.31 19.99
C GLU A 29 -8.63 -13.86 19.35
N THR A 30 -8.47 -14.13 18.05
CA THR A 30 -7.26 -13.74 17.30
C THR A 30 -7.06 -12.24 17.32
N VAL A 31 -8.10 -11.45 17.03
CA VAL A 31 -8.05 -9.97 17.06
C VAL A 31 -7.61 -9.45 18.42
N ARG A 32 -8.12 -10.01 19.52
CA ARG A 32 -7.72 -9.62 20.88
C ARG A 32 -6.27 -10.00 21.21
N GLY A 33 -5.72 -11.02 20.54
CA GLY A 33 -4.33 -11.45 20.68
C GLY A 33 -3.32 -10.58 19.94
N LEU A 34 -3.75 -9.77 18.96
CA LEU A 34 -2.86 -8.92 18.17
C LEU A 34 -2.24 -7.80 19.02
N GLY A 35 -1.01 -7.41 18.71
CA GLY A 35 -0.28 -6.34 19.42
C GLY A 35 -1.10 -5.04 19.59
N PRO A 36 -1.71 -4.50 18.51
CA PRO A 36 -2.51 -3.28 18.58
C PRO A 36 -3.71 -3.36 19.54
N ALA A 37 -4.20 -4.57 19.85
CA ALA A 37 -5.33 -4.77 20.76
C ALA A 37 -5.03 -4.32 22.20
N ARG A 38 -3.75 -4.28 22.60
CA ARG A 38 -3.32 -3.84 23.93
C ARG A 38 -3.31 -2.32 24.07
N ARG A 39 -3.43 -1.58 22.96
CA ARG A 39 -3.27 -0.12 22.88
C ARG A 39 -4.50 0.58 22.32
N VAL A 40 -5.69 -0.01 22.46
CA VAL A 40 -6.93 0.68 22.07
C VAL A 40 -7.07 1.94 22.91
N THR A 41 -6.92 3.10 22.27
CA THR A 41 -7.01 4.39 22.93
C THR A 41 -8.48 4.76 23.15
N ARG A 42 -8.85 5.16 24.37
CA ARG A 42 -10.21 5.64 24.68
C ARG A 42 -10.51 7.04 24.14
N SER A 43 -9.50 7.77 23.68
CA SER A 43 -9.64 9.18 23.35
C SER A 43 -9.74 9.41 21.85
N ALA A 44 -10.94 9.79 21.42
CA ALA A 44 -11.22 10.42 20.13
C ALA A 44 -10.65 11.86 20.04
N GLU A 45 -9.85 12.34 21.01
CA GLU A 45 -9.39 13.73 21.07
C GLU A 45 -8.25 14.04 20.09
N ILE A 46 -7.67 13.04 19.42
CA ILE A 46 -6.73 13.28 18.33
C ILE A 46 -7.07 12.32 17.19
N CYS A 47 -7.66 12.85 16.12
CA CYS A 47 -8.03 12.10 14.90
C CYS A 47 -6.85 11.23 14.38
N ASP A 48 -5.63 11.74 14.52
CA ASP A 48 -4.41 11.08 14.07
C ASP A 48 -4.06 9.81 14.86
N ALA A 49 -4.31 9.77 16.19
CA ALA A 49 -3.97 8.61 17.02
C ALA A 49 -4.88 7.41 16.73
N GLY A 50 -6.18 7.66 16.54
CA GLY A 50 -7.14 6.63 16.15
C GLY A 50 -6.83 6.06 14.76
N ALA A 51 -6.49 6.91 13.80
CA ALA A 51 -6.07 6.48 12.47
C ALA A 51 -4.81 5.60 12.53
N LEU A 52 -3.77 6.05 13.26
CA LEU A 52 -2.53 5.29 13.45
C LEU A 52 -2.78 3.91 14.10
N TRP A 53 -3.62 3.85 15.13
CA TRP A 53 -3.99 2.58 15.76
C TRP A 53 -4.67 1.64 14.77
N ALA A 54 -5.59 2.17 13.97
CA ALA A 54 -6.39 1.36 13.08
C ALA A 54 -5.61 0.89 11.84
N ASP A 55 -4.63 1.68 11.41
CA ASP A 55 -3.62 1.28 10.41
C ASP A 55 -2.67 0.22 10.97
N ALA A 56 -2.26 0.33 12.25
CA ALA A 56 -1.49 -0.72 12.93
C ALA A 56 -2.29 -2.03 13.08
N MET A 57 -3.58 -1.94 13.38
CA MET A 57 -4.49 -3.09 13.42
C MET A 57 -4.60 -3.75 12.04
N SER A 58 -4.70 -2.95 10.97
CA SER A 58 -4.75 -3.45 9.59
C SER A 58 -3.46 -4.18 9.21
N HIS A 59 -2.30 -3.64 9.59
CA HIS A 59 -1.00 -4.30 9.41
C HIS A 59 -0.98 -5.67 10.10
N ALA A 60 -1.35 -5.73 11.40
CA ALA A 60 -1.35 -6.97 12.17
C ALA A 60 -2.33 -8.03 11.61
N LEU A 61 -3.49 -7.59 11.09
CA LEU A 61 -4.45 -8.46 10.42
C LEU A 61 -3.90 -8.99 9.09
N VAL A 62 -3.26 -8.14 8.29
CA VAL A 62 -2.64 -8.55 7.02
C VAL A 62 -1.49 -9.52 7.24
N GLU A 63 -0.65 -9.31 8.25
CA GLU A 63 0.40 -10.27 8.63
C GLU A 63 -0.19 -11.62 9.07
N ARG A 64 -1.32 -11.60 9.77
CA ARG A 64 -1.95 -12.81 10.30
C ARG A 64 -2.71 -13.61 9.25
N TYR A 65 -3.52 -12.94 8.44
CA TYR A 65 -4.49 -13.59 7.55
C TYR A 65 -4.15 -13.44 6.06
N GLY A 66 -3.17 -12.60 5.73
CA GLY A 66 -2.85 -12.23 4.36
C GLY A 66 -3.54 -10.94 3.92
N ARG A 67 -3.21 -10.51 2.69
CA ARG A 67 -3.56 -9.18 2.18
C ARG A 67 -5.07 -8.94 2.07
N TRP A 68 -5.88 -9.98 1.87
CA TRP A 68 -7.35 -9.85 1.84
C TRP A 68 -7.90 -9.13 3.07
N ALA A 69 -7.28 -9.31 4.24
CA ALA A 69 -7.78 -8.74 5.48
C ALA A 69 -7.78 -7.20 5.48
N ALA A 70 -7.03 -6.53 4.59
CA ALA A 70 -7.02 -5.07 4.47
C ALA A 70 -8.41 -4.45 4.19
N GLY A 71 -9.34 -5.23 3.63
CA GLY A 71 -10.72 -4.80 3.37
C GLY A 71 -11.62 -4.64 4.60
N TRP A 72 -11.19 -5.07 5.79
CA TRP A 72 -12.02 -5.03 7.01
C TRP A 72 -12.56 -3.64 7.38
N ARG A 73 -11.87 -2.58 6.94
CA ARG A 73 -12.22 -1.17 7.19
C ARG A 73 -12.72 -0.45 5.94
N TRP A 74 -13.09 -1.18 4.89
CA TRP A 74 -13.71 -0.60 3.70
C TRP A 74 -15.18 -0.28 3.99
N SER A 75 -15.36 0.80 4.71
CA SER A 75 -16.64 1.23 5.25
C SER A 75 -17.60 1.74 4.20
N HIS A 76 -18.90 1.58 4.46
CA HIS A 76 -19.94 2.30 3.73
C HIS A 76 -19.73 3.81 3.75
N ASP A 77 -20.26 4.45 2.71
CA ASP A 77 -20.36 5.91 2.57
C ASP A 77 -19.02 6.59 2.88
N GLU A 78 -19.03 7.78 3.48
CA GLU A 78 -17.84 8.57 3.83
C GLU A 78 -17.03 7.99 5.02
N GLY A 79 -17.11 6.67 5.25
CA GLY A 79 -16.26 5.98 6.21
C GLY A 79 -14.79 5.94 5.77
N ASP A 80 -13.97 5.21 6.53
CA ASP A 80 -12.49 5.23 6.47
C ASP A 80 -11.95 5.30 5.02
N PHE A 81 -12.31 4.31 4.19
CA PHE A 81 -11.85 4.20 2.79
C PHE A 81 -12.88 4.56 1.73
N ASP A 82 -14.04 5.08 2.14
CA ASP A 82 -15.16 5.50 1.30
C ASP A 82 -15.80 4.40 0.42
N GLY A 83 -17.13 4.24 0.51
CA GLY A 83 -17.95 3.48 -0.43
C GLY A 83 -17.75 1.97 -0.48
N GLY A 84 -17.23 1.39 0.59
CA GLY A 84 -17.05 -0.04 0.71
C GLY A 84 -18.28 -0.79 1.21
N PRO A 85 -18.19 -2.14 1.27
CA PRO A 85 -19.31 -2.99 1.66
C PRO A 85 -19.38 -3.26 3.18
N VAL A 86 -18.51 -2.70 4.02
CA VAL A 86 -18.45 -3.04 5.45
C VAL A 86 -19.25 -2.04 6.29
N GLY A 87 -20.27 -2.50 7.01
CA GLY A 87 -21.10 -1.68 7.90
C GLY A 87 -20.69 -1.71 9.37
N GLY A 88 -19.95 -2.75 9.80
CA GLY A 88 -19.47 -2.91 11.17
C GLY A 88 -18.38 -1.92 11.59
N TRP A 89 -17.81 -1.18 10.63
CA TRP A 89 -16.82 -0.13 10.84
C TRP A 89 -17.22 1.12 10.06
N CYS A 90 -17.08 2.31 10.66
CA CYS A 90 -17.31 3.60 9.99
C CYS A 90 -15.98 4.33 9.81
N CYS A 91 -15.40 4.85 10.89
CA CYS A 91 -14.09 5.49 10.88
C CYS A 91 -13.50 5.47 12.30
N PRO A 92 -12.19 5.74 12.49
CA PRO A 92 -11.57 5.67 13.81
C PRO A 92 -12.29 6.54 14.85
N ARG A 93 -12.76 7.73 14.44
CA ARG A 93 -13.47 8.68 15.30
C ARG A 93 -14.79 8.14 15.86
N HIS A 94 -15.54 7.36 15.08
CA HIS A 94 -16.88 6.89 15.46
C HIS A 94 -16.88 5.43 15.93
N SER A 95 -15.90 4.63 15.52
CA SER A 95 -15.87 3.20 15.79
C SER A 95 -14.98 2.83 16.98
N ILE A 96 -14.00 3.66 17.35
CA ILE A 96 -13.16 3.45 18.54
C ILE A 96 -13.89 4.05 19.76
N THR A 97 -14.28 3.19 20.70
CA THR A 97 -14.95 3.61 21.94
C THR A 97 -14.22 3.07 23.18
N GLY A 98 -14.49 1.83 23.55
CA GLY A 98 -13.80 1.10 24.62
C GLY A 98 -12.99 -0.06 24.05
N PRO A 99 -11.96 -0.57 24.76
CA PRO A 99 -11.11 -1.64 24.25
C PRO A 99 -11.91 -2.87 23.80
N LYS A 100 -12.83 -3.36 24.62
CA LYS A 100 -13.63 -4.55 24.30
C LYS A 100 -14.53 -4.30 23.09
N GLU A 101 -15.32 -3.23 23.14
CA GLU A 101 -16.28 -2.88 22.08
C GLU A 101 -15.59 -2.62 20.74
N THR A 102 -14.42 -1.97 20.76
CA THR A 102 -13.64 -1.69 19.56
C THR A 102 -13.12 -2.98 18.93
N LEU A 103 -12.57 -3.90 19.74
CA LEU A 103 -12.04 -5.17 19.23
C LEU A 103 -13.15 -6.10 18.72
N ASP A 104 -14.31 -6.10 19.40
CA ASP A 104 -15.49 -6.84 18.94
C ASP A 104 -15.98 -6.29 17.59
N ARG A 105 -15.96 -4.95 17.39
CA ARG A 105 -16.25 -4.33 16.08
C ARG A 105 -15.24 -4.69 15.01
N VAL A 106 -13.94 -4.69 15.30
CA VAL A 106 -12.91 -5.10 14.33
C VAL A 106 -13.15 -6.54 13.87
N ALA A 107 -13.41 -7.46 14.81
CA ALA A 107 -13.68 -8.85 14.47
C ALA A 107 -14.96 -9.00 13.63
N ALA A 108 -16.03 -8.30 14.01
CA ALA A 108 -17.28 -8.30 13.25
C ALA A 108 -17.08 -7.76 11.82
N ALA A 109 -16.37 -6.65 11.67
CA ALA A 109 -16.07 -6.02 10.38
C ALA A 109 -15.18 -6.90 9.49
N LEU A 110 -14.20 -7.62 10.06
CA LEU A 110 -13.39 -8.60 9.34
C LEU A 110 -14.23 -9.79 8.84
N CYS A 111 -15.10 -10.34 9.69
CA CYS A 111 -16.01 -11.43 9.32
C CYS A 111 -17.03 -10.98 8.27
N GLU A 112 -17.54 -9.75 8.38
CA GLU A 112 -18.44 -9.15 7.42
C GLU A 112 -17.79 -8.99 6.04
N TRP A 113 -16.55 -8.48 6.01
CA TRP A 113 -15.74 -8.41 4.81
C TRP A 113 -15.50 -9.80 4.20
N ARG A 114 -15.17 -10.80 5.03
CA ARG A 114 -15.00 -12.19 4.59
C ARG A 114 -16.28 -12.75 3.95
N ALA A 115 -17.42 -12.59 4.61
CA ALA A 115 -18.70 -13.07 4.11
C ALA A 115 -19.09 -12.44 2.77
N TRP A 116 -18.74 -11.15 2.58
CA TRP A 116 -18.91 -10.48 1.30
C TRP A 116 -18.06 -11.11 0.19
N LEU A 117 -16.78 -11.39 0.45
CA LEU A 117 -15.90 -12.06 -0.52
C LEU A 117 -16.39 -13.48 -0.88
N GLU A 118 -16.87 -14.23 0.10
CA GLU A 118 -17.45 -15.57 -0.11
C GLU A 118 -18.75 -15.51 -0.93
N SER A 119 -19.60 -14.50 -0.69
CA SER A 119 -20.77 -14.23 -1.52
C SER A 119 -20.39 -13.93 -2.97
N LEU A 120 -19.39 -13.06 -3.18
CA LEU A 120 -18.88 -12.75 -4.52
C LEU A 120 -18.33 -13.97 -5.24
N ALA A 121 -17.53 -14.80 -4.56
CA ALA A 121 -17.05 -16.06 -5.13
C ALA A 121 -18.23 -16.94 -5.59
N GLY A 122 -19.27 -17.09 -4.77
CA GLY A 122 -20.48 -17.81 -5.14
C GLY A 122 -21.20 -17.21 -6.36
N TRP A 123 -21.22 -15.89 -6.48
CA TRP A 123 -21.78 -15.20 -7.65
C TRP A 123 -20.93 -15.36 -8.91
N PHE A 124 -19.60 -15.39 -8.78
CA PHE A 124 -18.69 -15.61 -9.91
C PHE A 124 -18.89 -17.01 -10.49
N GLU A 125 -19.06 -18.02 -9.65
CA GLU A 125 -19.28 -19.42 -10.08
C GLU A 125 -20.71 -19.70 -10.58
N ARG A 126 -21.67 -18.79 -10.35
CA ARG A 126 -23.10 -19.03 -10.67
C ARG A 126 -23.34 -19.28 -12.16
N TYR A 127 -22.49 -18.72 -13.01
CA TYR A 127 -22.47 -18.98 -14.44
C TYR A 127 -21.04 -19.41 -14.81
N PRO A 128 -20.80 -20.66 -15.23
CA PRO A 128 -19.49 -21.06 -15.71
C PRO A 128 -19.22 -20.37 -17.05
N LEU A 129 -18.15 -19.57 -17.11
CA LEU A 129 -17.79 -18.78 -18.28
C LEU A 129 -16.44 -19.21 -18.85
N GLU A 130 -16.31 -19.14 -20.17
CA GLU A 130 -15.11 -19.51 -20.88
C GLU A 130 -14.69 -18.34 -21.79
N PRO A 131 -13.51 -17.73 -21.59
CA PRO A 131 -13.03 -16.63 -22.42
C PRO A 131 -12.96 -16.96 -23.92
N SER A 132 -12.69 -18.22 -24.26
CA SER A 132 -12.66 -18.70 -25.64
C SER A 132 -14.05 -18.79 -26.27
N ALA A 133 -15.11 -18.87 -25.48
CA ALA A 133 -16.50 -18.99 -25.92
C ALA A 133 -17.31 -17.70 -25.68
N VAL A 134 -16.65 -16.55 -25.47
CA VAL A 134 -17.30 -15.25 -25.18
C VAL A 134 -18.40 -14.89 -26.18
N GLU A 135 -18.22 -15.20 -27.47
CA GLU A 135 -19.24 -14.91 -28.49
C GLU A 135 -20.53 -15.69 -28.26
N GLU A 136 -20.43 -16.98 -27.93
CA GLU A 136 -21.56 -17.87 -27.66
C GLU A 136 -22.18 -17.59 -26.28
N GLN A 137 -21.36 -17.17 -25.32
CA GLN A 137 -21.75 -16.96 -23.93
C GLN A 137 -22.07 -15.49 -23.59
N ARG A 138 -22.16 -14.60 -24.58
CA ARG A 138 -22.27 -13.15 -24.35
C ARG A 138 -23.41 -12.76 -23.41
N ILE A 139 -24.56 -13.43 -23.53
CA ILE A 139 -25.73 -13.22 -22.66
C ILE A 139 -25.43 -13.63 -21.20
N LEU A 140 -24.59 -14.65 -20.98
CA LEU A 140 -24.20 -15.07 -19.63
C LEU A 140 -23.23 -14.06 -19.00
N TRP A 141 -22.26 -13.55 -19.77
CA TRP A 141 -21.36 -12.48 -19.34
C TRP A 141 -22.13 -11.22 -18.92
N GLU A 142 -23.09 -10.80 -19.74
CA GLU A 142 -23.97 -9.67 -19.45
C GLU A 142 -24.78 -9.90 -18.19
N ARG A 143 -25.46 -11.06 -18.06
CA ARG A 143 -26.27 -11.39 -16.87
C ARG A 143 -25.44 -11.46 -15.59
N ALA A 144 -24.22 -12.01 -15.67
CA ALA A 144 -23.31 -12.08 -14.55
C ALA A 144 -22.90 -10.67 -14.10
N ALA A 145 -22.42 -9.82 -15.02
CA ALA A 145 -22.05 -8.44 -14.73
C ALA A 145 -23.21 -7.63 -14.15
N ARG A 146 -24.40 -7.74 -14.76
CA ARG A 146 -25.65 -7.10 -14.30
C ARG A 146 -25.96 -7.48 -12.85
N ASN A 147 -25.94 -8.78 -12.54
CA ASN A 147 -26.26 -9.26 -11.21
C ASN A 147 -25.23 -8.80 -10.18
N LEU A 148 -23.94 -8.79 -10.52
CA LEU A 148 -22.88 -8.27 -9.66
C LEU A 148 -23.05 -6.79 -9.35
N ILE A 149 -23.40 -5.96 -10.35
CA ILE A 149 -23.71 -4.54 -10.12
C ILE A 149 -24.85 -4.41 -9.12
N LEU A 150 -25.93 -5.18 -9.28
CA LEU A 150 -27.06 -5.15 -8.34
C LEU A 150 -26.69 -5.62 -6.93
N GLN A 151 -25.83 -6.63 -6.79
CA GLN A 151 -25.32 -7.05 -5.48
C GLN A 151 -24.49 -5.96 -4.82
N VAL A 152 -23.64 -5.25 -5.56
CA VAL A 152 -22.87 -4.13 -5.01
C VAL A 152 -23.79 -2.97 -4.62
N VAL A 153 -24.78 -2.65 -5.44
CA VAL A 153 -25.79 -1.61 -5.17
C VAL A 153 -26.54 -1.90 -3.87
N ASP A 154 -27.06 -3.11 -3.73
CA ASP A 154 -27.76 -3.57 -2.53
C ASP A 154 -26.82 -3.54 -1.32
N ARG A 155 -25.60 -4.07 -1.49
CA ARG A 155 -24.65 -4.20 -0.40
C ARG A 155 -24.15 -2.87 0.14
N THR A 156 -23.97 -1.87 -0.72
CA THR A 156 -23.37 -0.57 -0.36
C THR A 156 -24.40 0.52 -0.10
N GLY A 157 -25.66 0.32 -0.50
CA GLY A 157 -26.71 1.34 -0.41
C GLY A 157 -26.54 2.52 -1.37
N CYS A 158 -25.61 2.41 -2.33
CA CYS A 158 -25.26 3.48 -3.28
C CYS A 158 -24.80 4.80 -2.65
N GLY A 159 -24.20 4.76 -1.47
CA GLY A 159 -23.72 5.98 -0.81
C GLY A 159 -22.48 6.59 -1.45
N SER A 160 -21.66 7.31 -0.70
CA SER A 160 -20.42 7.85 -1.28
C SER A 160 -19.51 6.74 -1.82
N GLY A 161 -18.79 6.98 -2.91
CA GLY A 161 -17.72 6.10 -3.40
C GLY A 161 -18.10 4.70 -3.92
N TRP A 162 -19.35 4.27 -3.81
CA TRP A 162 -19.79 2.88 -4.07
C TRP A 162 -19.42 2.35 -5.46
N HIS A 163 -19.44 3.23 -6.47
CA HIS A 163 -19.12 2.88 -7.85
C HIS A 163 -17.65 2.44 -8.00
N ARG A 164 -16.76 2.87 -7.09
CA ARG A 164 -15.36 2.42 -7.07
C ARG A 164 -15.27 0.96 -6.67
N HIS A 165 -16.01 0.55 -5.64
CA HIS A 165 -16.14 -0.86 -5.28
C HIS A 165 -16.82 -1.67 -6.38
N CYS A 166 -17.84 -1.11 -7.05
CA CYS A 166 -18.48 -1.77 -8.19
C CYS A 166 -17.48 -2.08 -9.31
N ARG A 167 -16.65 -1.11 -9.69
CA ARG A 167 -15.57 -1.31 -10.65
C ARG A 167 -14.59 -2.39 -10.20
N GLN A 168 -14.21 -2.40 -8.92
CA GLN A 168 -13.34 -3.42 -8.35
C GLN A 168 -13.93 -4.83 -8.52
N VAL A 169 -15.20 -5.01 -8.16
CA VAL A 169 -15.89 -6.31 -8.24
C VAL A 169 -16.00 -6.79 -9.68
N LEU A 170 -16.30 -5.90 -10.63
CA LEU A 170 -16.32 -6.25 -12.05
C LEU A 170 -14.92 -6.62 -12.56
N THR A 171 -13.87 -5.94 -12.10
CA THR A 171 -12.48 -6.27 -12.43
C THR A 171 -12.12 -7.65 -11.88
N TRP A 172 -12.48 -7.94 -10.62
CA TRP A 172 -12.29 -9.26 -10.01
C TRP A 172 -13.04 -10.37 -10.73
N PHE A 173 -14.26 -10.11 -11.17
CA PHE A 173 -15.05 -11.05 -11.95
C PHE A 173 -14.35 -11.41 -13.27
N LEU A 174 -13.82 -10.42 -13.99
CA LEU A 174 -13.06 -10.67 -15.21
C LEU A 174 -11.77 -11.44 -14.92
N ALA A 175 -11.04 -11.08 -13.85
CA ALA A 175 -9.82 -11.76 -13.42
C ALA A 175 -10.06 -13.22 -13.04
N ARG A 176 -11.15 -13.53 -12.32
CA ARG A 176 -11.56 -14.90 -11.98
C ARG A 176 -11.72 -15.78 -13.22
N TRP A 177 -12.19 -15.21 -14.32
CA TRP A 177 -12.36 -15.90 -15.59
C TRP A 177 -11.16 -15.76 -16.53
N GLY A 178 -10.00 -15.31 -16.04
CA GLY A 178 -8.75 -15.36 -16.79
C GLY A 178 -8.48 -14.13 -17.68
N VAL A 179 -9.20 -13.02 -17.48
CA VAL A 179 -8.82 -11.73 -18.07
C VAL A 179 -7.73 -11.08 -17.21
N PRO A 180 -6.54 -10.75 -17.73
CA PRO A 180 -5.50 -10.09 -16.93
C PRO A 180 -5.97 -8.75 -16.33
N ASP A 181 -5.43 -8.41 -15.16
CA ASP A 181 -5.87 -7.25 -14.36
C ASP A 181 -5.90 -5.92 -15.14
N GLU A 182 -4.81 -5.57 -15.86
CA GLU A 182 -4.72 -4.30 -16.59
C GLU A 182 -5.77 -4.18 -17.72
N PRO A 183 -5.93 -5.17 -18.62
CA PRO A 183 -7.06 -5.21 -19.55
C PRO A 183 -8.43 -5.18 -18.87
N ALA A 184 -8.61 -5.90 -17.75
CA ALA A 184 -9.88 -5.93 -17.03
C ALA A 184 -10.25 -4.53 -16.49
N GLU A 185 -9.31 -3.83 -15.87
CA GLU A 185 -9.50 -2.45 -15.39
C GLU A 185 -9.89 -1.51 -16.52
N ALA A 186 -9.20 -1.59 -17.67
CA ALA A 186 -9.49 -0.75 -18.83
C ALA A 186 -10.90 -1.00 -19.40
N LEU A 187 -11.31 -2.27 -19.53
CA LEU A 187 -12.64 -2.66 -20.01
C LEU A 187 -13.75 -2.17 -19.07
N VAL A 188 -13.53 -2.33 -17.77
CA VAL A 188 -14.47 -1.85 -16.75
C VAL A 188 -14.57 -0.33 -16.77
N GLU A 189 -13.44 0.37 -16.97
CA GLU A 189 -13.47 1.83 -17.10
C GLU A 189 -14.19 2.34 -18.33
N GLU A 190 -14.03 1.68 -19.46
CA GLU A 190 -14.79 2.02 -20.67
C GLU A 190 -16.30 1.80 -20.46
N ALA A 191 -16.68 0.73 -19.76
CA ALA A 191 -18.07 0.38 -19.51
C ALA A 191 -18.75 1.27 -18.44
N VAL A 192 -18.06 1.58 -17.35
CA VAL A 192 -18.60 2.26 -16.16
C VAL A 192 -18.25 3.75 -16.11
N GLY A 193 -17.09 4.15 -16.63
CA GLY A 193 -16.45 5.44 -16.38
C GLY A 193 -17.38 6.64 -16.44
N GLY A 194 -17.57 7.30 -15.27
CA GLY A 194 -18.37 8.52 -15.11
C GLY A 194 -19.90 8.36 -15.14
N ARG A 195 -20.42 7.13 -15.27
CA ARG A 195 -21.87 6.88 -15.41
C ARG A 195 -22.59 6.65 -14.09
N PHE A 196 -21.90 6.04 -13.14
CA PHE A 196 -22.39 5.88 -11.78
C PHE A 196 -21.92 7.07 -10.94
N GLY A 197 -22.81 7.55 -10.07
CA GLY A 197 -22.54 8.68 -9.17
C GLY A 197 -22.69 8.27 -7.71
N SER A 198 -21.96 8.95 -6.84
CA SER A 198 -22.15 8.86 -5.39
C SER A 198 -23.59 9.24 -5.00
N TRP A 199 -24.10 8.63 -3.93
CA TRP A 199 -25.41 8.91 -3.34
C TRP A 199 -26.61 8.65 -4.26
N THR A 200 -26.40 8.03 -5.41
CA THR A 200 -27.43 7.81 -6.43
C THR A 200 -27.33 6.39 -6.96
N GLY A 201 -28.39 5.60 -6.75
CA GLY A 201 -28.50 4.27 -7.35
C GLY A 201 -28.77 4.36 -8.85
N PRO A 202 -28.15 3.49 -9.67
CA PRO A 202 -28.39 3.49 -11.11
C PRO A 202 -29.79 2.93 -11.41
N GLY A 203 -30.46 3.53 -12.40
CA GLY A 203 -31.71 2.96 -12.93
C GLY A 203 -31.46 1.62 -13.66
N PRO A 204 -32.46 0.73 -13.77
CA PRO A 204 -32.30 -0.59 -14.40
C PRO A 204 -31.71 -0.53 -15.83
N VAL A 205 -32.16 0.44 -16.63
CA VAL A 205 -31.67 0.66 -18.00
C VAL A 205 -30.16 0.95 -18.04
N LEU A 206 -29.66 1.71 -17.07
CA LEU A 206 -28.24 2.04 -17.01
C LEU A 206 -27.41 0.81 -16.60
N VAL A 207 -27.92 0.01 -15.66
CA VAL A 207 -27.27 -1.24 -15.27
C VAL A 207 -27.18 -2.20 -16.45
N ASP A 208 -28.26 -2.34 -17.21
CA ASP A 208 -28.31 -3.19 -18.40
C ASP A 208 -27.33 -2.69 -19.48
N ASP A 209 -27.29 -1.37 -19.77
CA ASP A 209 -26.34 -0.78 -20.74
C ASP A 209 -24.88 -0.99 -20.34
N VAL A 210 -24.53 -0.83 -19.06
CA VAL A 210 -23.16 -1.08 -18.56
C VAL A 210 -22.78 -2.55 -18.71
N ALA A 211 -23.67 -3.47 -18.32
CA ALA A 211 -23.43 -4.91 -18.42
C ALA A 211 -23.28 -5.36 -19.88
N GLU A 212 -24.14 -4.86 -20.77
CA GLU A 212 -24.09 -5.15 -22.21
C GLU A 212 -22.79 -4.63 -22.83
N ARG A 213 -22.37 -3.41 -22.50
CA ARG A 213 -21.11 -2.83 -22.98
C ARG A 213 -19.91 -3.65 -22.53
N LEU A 214 -19.84 -3.99 -21.24
CA LEU A 214 -18.74 -4.80 -20.72
C LEU A 214 -18.66 -6.14 -21.48
N ALA A 215 -19.81 -6.83 -21.63
CA ALA A 215 -19.87 -8.09 -22.37
C ALA A 215 -19.51 -7.93 -23.86
N ARG A 216 -19.85 -6.81 -24.50
CA ARG A 216 -19.52 -6.50 -25.90
C ARG A 216 -18.06 -6.18 -26.15
N SER A 217 -17.38 -5.57 -25.17
CA SER A 217 -15.96 -5.23 -25.28
C SER A 217 -15.04 -6.44 -25.16
N LEU A 218 -15.52 -7.55 -24.58
CA LEU A 218 -14.78 -8.81 -24.55
C LEU A 218 -14.57 -9.38 -25.96
N ARG A 219 -13.38 -9.94 -26.21
CA ARG A 219 -12.95 -10.54 -27.48
C ARG A 219 -12.54 -12.01 -27.27
N PRO A 220 -12.89 -12.94 -28.18
CA PRO A 220 -12.43 -14.32 -28.10
C PRO A 220 -10.91 -14.42 -28.20
N GLY A 221 -10.28 -15.23 -27.34
CA GLY A 221 -8.86 -15.61 -27.47
C GLY A 221 -7.83 -14.52 -27.16
N GLY A 222 -8.22 -13.38 -26.59
CA GLY A 222 -7.35 -12.21 -26.41
C GLY A 222 -6.69 -12.04 -25.03
N PHE A 223 -6.87 -12.97 -24.10
CA PHE A 223 -6.51 -12.76 -22.69
C PHE A 223 -5.45 -13.73 -22.16
N GLY A 224 -4.68 -14.34 -23.06
CA GLY A 224 -3.45 -15.01 -22.65
C GLY A 224 -2.62 -14.03 -21.82
N ARG A 225 -2.16 -14.48 -20.64
CA ARG A 225 -1.13 -13.79 -19.86
C ARG A 225 -0.11 -13.26 -20.87
N PRO A 226 0.19 -11.95 -20.91
CA PRO A 226 1.10 -11.46 -21.94
C PRO A 226 2.39 -12.27 -21.84
N GLU A 227 2.71 -13.03 -22.90
CA GLU A 227 4.02 -13.66 -23.11
C GLU A 227 5.07 -12.58 -23.45
N GLY A 228 4.95 -11.42 -22.81
CA GLY A 228 5.95 -10.39 -22.78
C GLY A 228 6.92 -10.63 -21.62
N PRO A 229 8.15 -10.10 -21.70
CA PRO A 229 9.07 -10.16 -20.57
C PRO A 229 8.40 -9.54 -19.33
N VAL A 230 8.40 -10.27 -18.21
CA VAL A 230 7.86 -9.76 -16.93
C VAL A 230 8.55 -8.44 -16.61
N THR A 231 7.76 -7.36 -16.53
CA THR A 231 8.23 -6.02 -16.23
C THR A 231 9.16 -6.00 -15.03
N ASP A 232 10.40 -5.58 -15.25
CA ASP A 232 11.37 -5.35 -14.19
C ASP A 232 11.27 -3.92 -13.68
N HIS A 233 10.68 -3.76 -12.50
CA HIS A 233 10.42 -2.45 -11.91
C HIS A 233 11.73 -1.79 -11.44
N LEU A 234 12.78 -2.58 -11.17
CA LEU A 234 14.10 -2.02 -10.90
C LEU A 234 14.71 -1.41 -12.16
N GLU A 235 14.53 -2.03 -13.34
CA GLU A 235 14.97 -1.41 -14.59
C GLU A 235 14.20 -0.13 -14.91
N ARG A 236 12.87 -0.14 -14.72
CA ARG A 236 12.04 1.05 -14.90
C ARG A 236 12.51 2.18 -14.00
N TRP A 237 12.73 1.90 -12.71
CA TRP A 237 13.29 2.87 -11.78
C TRP A 237 14.65 3.37 -12.25
N LEU A 238 15.59 2.50 -12.63
CA LEU A 238 16.92 2.92 -13.06
C LEU A 238 16.90 3.80 -14.31
N ALA A 239 16.00 3.52 -15.26
CA ALA A 239 15.80 4.36 -16.44
C ALA A 239 15.20 5.73 -16.07
N LEU A 240 14.17 5.72 -15.21
CA LEU A 240 13.50 6.93 -14.73
C LEU A 240 14.42 7.81 -13.87
N ARG A 241 15.23 7.19 -13.01
CA ARG A 241 16.09 7.83 -11.98
C ARG A 241 16.99 8.93 -12.55
N GLY A 242 17.46 8.76 -13.78
CA GLY A 242 18.30 9.76 -14.47
C GLY A 242 17.50 10.89 -15.12
N ALA A 243 16.22 10.68 -15.39
CA ALA A 243 15.34 11.59 -16.13
C ALA A 243 14.37 12.38 -15.24
N VAL A 244 14.26 12.06 -13.94
CA VAL A 244 13.37 12.79 -13.01
C VAL A 244 13.70 14.28 -13.02
N PRO A 245 12.73 15.16 -13.32
CA PRO A 245 12.93 16.61 -13.36
C PRO A 245 12.92 17.16 -11.93
N TRP A 246 14.00 16.93 -11.19
CA TRP A 246 14.17 17.48 -9.85
C TRP A 246 14.12 19.01 -9.90
N GLU A 247 13.11 19.61 -9.27
CA GLU A 247 13.06 21.05 -9.06
C GLU A 247 14.15 21.45 -8.06
N ALA A 248 14.76 22.63 -8.26
CA ALA A 248 15.67 23.20 -7.28
C ALA A 248 14.86 23.59 -6.03
N GLY A 249 15.06 22.84 -4.93
CA GLY A 249 14.47 23.16 -3.63
C GLY A 249 15.11 24.41 -3.02
N ALA A 250 14.35 25.12 -2.18
CA ALA A 250 14.84 26.29 -1.45
C ALA A 250 15.90 25.92 -0.39
N ASP A 251 16.80 26.87 -0.11
CA ASP A 251 17.96 26.67 0.76
C ASP A 251 17.61 26.42 2.23
N GLY A 252 18.41 25.53 2.83
CA GLY A 252 18.68 25.45 4.28
C GLY A 252 17.61 24.74 5.13
N PRO A 253 17.87 23.53 5.66
CA PRO A 253 16.98 22.92 6.64
C PRO A 253 16.96 23.77 7.92
N ALA A 254 15.77 23.94 8.51
CA ALA A 254 15.68 24.41 9.89
C ALA A 254 15.86 23.22 10.84
N PRO A 255 16.53 23.40 12.00
CA PRO A 255 16.55 22.37 13.02
C PRO A 255 15.11 22.09 13.48
N ALA A 256 14.68 20.83 13.37
CA ALA A 256 13.34 20.44 13.75
C ALA A 256 13.17 20.52 15.27
N ALA A 257 12.08 21.16 15.71
CA ALA A 257 11.74 21.26 17.14
C ALA A 257 11.32 19.91 17.75
N ARG A 258 11.07 18.89 16.93
CA ARG A 258 10.61 17.54 17.32
C ARG A 258 11.30 16.46 16.50
N ASP A 259 11.46 15.29 17.12
CA ASP A 259 11.98 14.10 16.44
C ASP A 259 10.81 13.26 15.90
N GLY A 260 10.26 13.71 14.76
CA GLY A 260 9.12 13.07 14.12
C GLY A 260 9.39 11.63 13.69
N ALA A 261 10.65 11.26 13.47
CA ALA A 261 11.05 9.88 13.18
C ALA A 261 10.88 8.98 14.42
N ALA A 262 11.46 9.35 15.56
CA ALA A 262 11.35 8.56 16.77
C ALA A 262 9.93 8.56 17.34
N GLU A 263 9.20 9.68 17.23
CA GLU A 263 7.79 9.76 17.62
C GLU A 263 6.92 8.77 16.82
N ASP A 264 7.07 8.72 15.49
CA ASP A 264 6.33 7.78 14.64
C ASP A 264 6.63 6.31 14.97
N VAL A 265 7.90 5.95 15.24
CA VAL A 265 8.26 4.59 15.65
C VAL A 265 7.60 4.21 16.98
N ARG A 266 7.61 5.12 17.98
CA ARG A 266 6.96 4.88 19.28
C ARG A 266 5.45 4.81 19.19
N ALA A 267 4.84 5.53 18.25
CA ALA A 267 3.41 5.51 18.04
C ALA A 267 2.94 4.27 17.27
N PHE A 268 3.53 4.03 16.09
CA PHE A 268 3.07 3.01 15.15
C PHE A 268 3.73 1.66 15.36
N ASP A 269 5.06 1.57 15.25
CA ASP A 269 5.76 0.29 15.31
C ASP A 269 5.59 -0.36 16.69
N ALA A 270 5.59 0.45 17.76
CA ALA A 270 5.40 -0.09 19.10
C ALA A 270 3.96 -0.57 19.35
N ALA A 271 2.98 -0.02 18.63
CA ALA A 271 1.61 -0.51 18.68
C ALA A 271 1.47 -1.87 17.99
N ILE A 272 2.25 -2.14 16.94
CA ILE A 272 2.32 -3.45 16.29
C ILE A 272 3.07 -4.43 17.19
N ASP A 273 4.31 -4.11 17.56
CA ASP A 273 5.17 -4.93 18.39
C ASP A 273 6.23 -4.05 19.10
N PRO A 274 6.31 -4.04 20.44
CA PRO A 274 7.35 -3.33 21.18
C PRO A 274 8.78 -3.67 20.75
N ALA A 275 9.08 -4.96 20.48
CA ALA A 275 10.43 -5.37 20.10
C ALA A 275 10.83 -4.82 18.73
N ARG A 276 9.88 -4.80 17.78
CA ARG A 276 10.03 -4.14 16.48
C ARG A 276 10.36 -2.65 16.63
N ALA A 277 9.70 -1.95 17.55
CA ALA A 277 9.95 -0.54 17.79
C ALA A 277 11.33 -0.30 18.41
N GLU A 278 11.72 -1.10 19.40
CA GLU A 278 13.05 -1.05 20.01
C GLU A 278 14.15 -1.26 18.97
N GLY A 279 14.00 -2.28 18.12
CA GLY A 279 14.93 -2.56 17.03
C GLY A 279 15.05 -1.41 16.03
N LEU A 280 13.93 -0.80 15.64
CA LEU A 280 13.92 0.33 14.71
C LEU A 280 14.46 1.63 15.35
N LEU A 281 14.24 1.86 16.64
CA LEU A 281 14.84 2.98 17.38
C LEU A 281 16.36 2.82 17.49
N ALA A 282 16.86 1.61 17.80
CA ALA A 282 18.29 1.33 17.82
C ALA A 282 18.94 1.52 16.43
N ALA A 283 18.24 1.08 15.37
CA ALA A 283 18.67 1.32 13.99
C ALA A 283 18.73 2.82 13.64
N LEU A 284 17.73 3.60 14.10
CA LEU A 284 17.66 5.04 13.90
C LEU A 284 18.83 5.77 14.59
N GLU A 285 19.14 5.39 15.83
CA GLU A 285 20.31 5.91 16.56
C GLU A 285 21.62 5.57 15.84
N SER A 286 21.77 4.32 15.39
CA SER A 286 22.94 3.89 14.62
C SER A 286 23.08 4.68 13.31
N ALA A 287 22.00 4.86 12.56
CA ALA A 287 22.02 5.63 11.31
C ALA A 287 22.45 7.08 11.53
N ARG A 288 21.99 7.71 12.61
CA ARG A 288 22.41 9.08 12.97
C ARG A 288 23.87 9.17 13.40
N ALA A 289 24.34 8.21 14.20
CA ALA A 289 25.75 8.14 14.58
C ALA A 289 26.66 7.92 13.34
N ASP A 290 26.21 7.09 12.40
CA ASP A 290 26.90 6.83 11.14
C ASP A 290 26.94 8.08 10.24
N ALA A 291 25.86 8.87 10.23
CA ALA A 291 25.81 10.14 9.51
C ALA A 291 26.77 11.16 10.12
N ALA A 292 26.77 11.31 11.46
CA ALA A 292 27.64 12.24 12.19
C ALA A 292 29.14 11.95 12.01
N ARG A 293 29.53 10.67 11.88
CA ARG A 293 30.92 10.28 11.59
C ARG A 293 31.30 10.38 10.11
N GLY A 294 30.39 10.81 9.23
CA GLY A 294 30.63 10.94 7.80
C GLY A 294 30.77 9.60 7.06
N ALA A 295 30.07 8.55 7.51
CA ALA A 295 30.08 7.25 6.82
C ALA A 295 29.59 7.37 5.37
N VAL A 296 30.05 6.46 4.52
CA VAL A 296 29.50 6.30 3.16
C VAL A 296 28.24 5.46 3.25
N LEU A 297 27.14 5.93 2.63
CA LEU A 297 25.92 5.15 2.54
C LEU A 297 26.09 4.06 1.49
N ASP A 298 26.18 2.81 1.94
CA ASP A 298 26.29 1.62 1.12
C ASP A 298 25.46 0.46 1.69
N PHE A 299 25.42 -0.67 1.00
CA PHE A 299 24.70 -1.85 1.45
C PHE A 299 25.20 -2.38 2.80
N ALA A 300 26.50 -2.28 3.10
CA ALA A 300 27.03 -2.79 4.36
C ALA A 300 26.47 -2.00 5.56
N LEU A 301 26.35 -0.68 5.40
CA LEU A 301 25.72 0.20 6.38
C LEU A 301 24.23 -0.13 6.54
N LEU A 302 23.51 -0.27 5.42
CA LEU A 302 22.09 -0.66 5.42
C LEU A 302 21.89 -2.00 6.13
N ALA A 303 22.72 -3.00 5.86
CA ALA A 303 22.63 -4.31 6.49
C ALA A 303 22.94 -4.23 8.00
N GLY A 304 23.87 -3.36 8.40
CA GLY A 304 24.16 -3.07 9.81
C GLY A 304 22.94 -2.54 10.56
N TRP A 305 22.20 -1.59 9.97
CA TRP A 305 20.95 -1.10 10.55
C TRP A 305 19.84 -2.16 10.50
N GLN A 306 19.74 -2.88 9.39
CA GLN A 306 18.72 -3.90 9.17
C GLN A 306 18.82 -5.05 10.18
N ARG A 307 20.02 -5.34 10.68
CA ARG A 307 20.23 -6.25 11.81
C ARG A 307 19.38 -5.87 13.02
N HIS A 308 19.35 -4.59 13.38
CA HIS A 308 18.54 -4.10 14.49
C HIS A 308 17.04 -4.12 14.15
N VAL A 309 16.68 -3.73 12.92
CA VAL A 309 15.28 -3.75 12.45
C VAL A 309 14.65 -5.14 12.49
N LEU A 310 15.44 -6.18 12.15
CA LEU A 310 14.99 -7.57 12.09
C LEU A 310 15.31 -8.36 13.36
N GLY A 311 16.02 -7.76 14.33
CA GLY A 311 16.44 -8.44 15.56
C GLY A 311 17.37 -9.63 15.32
N THR A 312 18.16 -9.62 14.24
CA THR A 312 19.04 -10.74 13.87
C THR A 312 20.42 -10.64 14.54
N VAL A 313 21.09 -11.78 14.75
CA VAL A 313 22.44 -11.80 15.33
C VAL A 313 23.48 -11.20 14.38
N GLN A 314 23.34 -11.47 13.08
CA GLN A 314 24.22 -10.98 12.03
C GLN A 314 23.46 -10.08 11.05
N PRO A 315 24.15 -9.12 10.39
CA PRO A 315 23.57 -8.35 9.29
C PRO A 315 22.98 -9.28 8.21
N PRO A 316 21.75 -9.06 7.74
CA PRO A 316 21.16 -9.87 6.70
C PRO A 316 21.94 -9.75 5.39
N PRO A 317 22.07 -10.84 4.60
CA PRO A 317 22.75 -10.82 3.32
C PRO A 317 21.93 -10.05 2.28
N PHE A 318 22.59 -9.69 1.17
CA PHE A 318 21.89 -9.20 -0.01
C PHE A 318 21.09 -10.35 -0.64
N ARG A 319 19.86 -10.08 -1.11
CA ARG A 319 18.99 -11.09 -1.72
C ARG A 319 19.66 -11.88 -2.84
N THR A 320 19.34 -13.17 -2.93
CA THR A 320 19.91 -14.10 -3.93
C THR A 320 18.92 -14.46 -5.05
N ALA A 321 17.68 -13.96 -4.97
CA ALA A 321 16.63 -14.16 -5.95
C ALA A 321 16.00 -12.81 -6.37
N PRO A 322 15.21 -12.76 -7.45
CA PRO A 322 14.32 -11.63 -7.71
C PRO A 322 13.44 -11.34 -6.50
N ALA A 323 13.28 -10.07 -6.16
CA ALA A 323 12.38 -9.64 -5.11
C ALA A 323 11.03 -9.24 -5.68
N PHE A 324 9.99 -9.31 -4.85
CA PHE A 324 8.64 -8.95 -5.21
C PHE A 324 8.03 -8.06 -4.14
N ALA A 325 7.26 -7.05 -4.56
CA ALA A 325 6.52 -6.18 -3.66
C ALA A 325 5.10 -5.96 -4.16
N LYS A 326 4.29 -5.27 -3.33
CA LYS A 326 2.88 -4.95 -3.62
C LYS A 326 2.08 -6.18 -4.05
N GLY A 327 2.24 -7.28 -3.30
CA GLY A 327 1.53 -8.54 -3.58
C GLY A 327 1.99 -9.27 -4.83
N GLY A 328 3.20 -8.99 -5.33
CA GLY A 328 3.73 -9.60 -6.55
C GLY A 328 3.53 -8.78 -7.81
N ARG A 329 2.81 -7.65 -7.73
CA ARG A 329 2.65 -6.70 -8.85
C ARG A 329 3.97 -6.08 -9.29
N GLU A 330 4.87 -5.85 -8.33
CA GLU A 330 6.21 -5.34 -8.64
C GLU A 330 7.24 -6.46 -8.52
N ARG A 331 8.07 -6.59 -9.55
CA ARG A 331 9.21 -7.50 -9.61
C ARG A 331 10.49 -6.68 -9.73
N TYR A 332 11.48 -7.00 -8.91
CA TYR A 332 12.82 -6.42 -8.96
C TYR A 332 13.82 -7.51 -9.32
N GLY A 333 14.32 -7.49 -10.56
CA GLY A 333 15.21 -8.51 -11.06
C GLY A 333 16.54 -8.58 -10.30
N LEU A 334 17.22 -9.70 -10.45
CA LEU A 334 18.60 -9.88 -10.02
C LEU A 334 19.49 -9.92 -11.25
N ARG A 335 20.61 -9.19 -11.23
CA ARG A 335 21.63 -9.21 -12.27
C ARG A 335 23.02 -9.18 -11.65
N PRO A 336 24.04 -9.72 -12.34
CA PRO A 336 25.43 -9.56 -11.90
C PRO A 336 25.76 -8.08 -11.64
N GLY A 337 26.41 -7.80 -10.51
CA GLY A 337 26.81 -6.44 -10.12
C GLY A 337 25.69 -5.58 -9.53
N ILE A 338 24.48 -6.09 -9.30
CA ILE A 338 23.36 -5.27 -8.80
C ILE A 338 23.65 -4.63 -7.43
N ARG A 339 24.39 -5.33 -6.55
CA ARG A 339 24.85 -4.78 -5.27
C ARG A 339 25.79 -3.58 -5.47
N ALA A 340 26.80 -3.71 -6.33
CA ALA A 340 27.71 -2.61 -6.64
C ALA A 340 26.96 -1.43 -7.28
N ARG A 341 25.92 -1.71 -8.06
CA ARG A 341 25.04 -0.68 -8.62
C ARG A 341 24.21 0.03 -7.54
N LEU A 342 23.72 -0.68 -6.53
CA LEU A 342 23.07 -0.09 -5.36
C LEU A 342 24.04 0.84 -4.63
N ASP A 343 25.23 0.35 -4.31
CA ASP A 343 26.26 1.14 -3.60
C ASP A 343 26.61 2.42 -4.36
N ALA A 344 26.77 2.33 -5.69
CA ALA A 344 27.00 3.50 -6.54
C ALA A 344 25.84 4.50 -6.51
N CYS A 345 24.59 4.01 -6.57
CA CYS A 345 23.41 4.87 -6.51
C CYS A 345 23.28 5.57 -5.14
N LEU A 346 23.52 4.85 -4.04
CA LEU A 346 23.46 5.41 -2.68
C LEU A 346 24.56 6.44 -2.42
N ALA A 347 25.76 6.24 -2.98
CA ALA A 347 26.87 7.18 -2.86
C ALA A 347 26.57 8.56 -3.47
N GLU A 348 25.67 8.64 -4.47
CA GLU A 348 25.21 9.91 -5.07
C GLU A 348 24.40 10.79 -4.09
N SER A 349 24.02 10.27 -2.91
CA SER A 349 23.35 11.06 -1.87
C SER A 349 24.31 11.94 -1.04
N ALA A 350 25.62 11.73 -1.17
CA ALA A 350 26.63 12.51 -0.47
C ALA A 350 26.66 13.98 -0.95
N PRO A 351 26.97 14.94 -0.06
CA PRO A 351 27.21 16.32 -0.46
C PRO A 351 28.33 16.41 -1.51
N GLY A 352 28.11 17.14 -2.59
CA GLY A 352 29.10 17.33 -3.66
C GLY A 352 29.27 16.14 -4.62
N ALA A 353 28.45 15.09 -4.51
CA ALA A 353 28.43 14.01 -5.49
C ALA A 353 27.69 14.45 -6.77
N GLY A 354 28.44 14.72 -7.84
CA GLY A 354 27.86 15.02 -9.16
C GLY A 354 27.15 16.37 -9.24
N ARG A 355 25.94 16.39 -9.84
CA ARG A 355 25.13 17.62 -10.00
C ARG A 355 24.63 18.09 -8.62
N PRO A 356 24.70 19.39 -8.30
CA PRO A 356 24.16 19.89 -7.04
C PRO A 356 22.65 19.66 -6.98
N LEU A 357 22.23 18.74 -6.10
CA LEU A 357 20.84 18.44 -5.78
C LEU A 357 20.53 18.89 -4.36
N ALA A 358 19.33 19.46 -4.17
CA ALA A 358 18.84 19.84 -2.84
C ALA A 358 18.82 18.64 -1.88
N LEU A 359 18.97 18.90 -0.58
CA LEU A 359 19.00 17.86 0.46
C LEU A 359 17.76 16.95 0.40
N SER A 360 16.57 17.53 0.25
CA SER A 360 15.32 16.77 0.17
C SER A 360 15.27 15.83 -1.03
N VAL A 361 15.85 16.24 -2.16
CA VAL A 361 15.98 15.42 -3.37
C VAL A 361 16.96 14.27 -3.13
N ARG A 362 18.13 14.53 -2.53
CA ARG A 362 19.10 13.46 -2.22
C ARG A 362 18.52 12.43 -1.26
N ALA A 363 17.80 12.87 -0.24
CA ALA A 363 17.14 11.99 0.74
C ALA A 363 16.01 11.17 0.10
N ALA A 364 15.14 11.80 -0.71
CA ALA A 364 14.08 11.11 -1.44
C ALA A 364 14.65 10.06 -2.42
N ARG A 365 15.71 10.40 -3.16
CA ARG A 365 16.34 9.51 -4.12
C ARG A 365 16.99 8.30 -3.44
N ALA A 366 17.69 8.50 -2.32
CA ALA A 366 18.24 7.40 -1.53
C ALA A 366 17.16 6.46 -1.00
N CYS A 367 16.03 7.00 -0.53
CA CYS A 367 14.87 6.24 -0.11
C CYS A 367 14.33 5.34 -1.25
N LEU A 368 14.09 5.93 -2.43
CA LEU A 368 13.57 5.21 -3.59
C LEU A 368 14.56 4.18 -4.13
N ASP A 369 15.87 4.48 -4.11
CA ASP A 369 16.91 3.52 -4.46
C ASP A 369 16.82 2.27 -3.55
N VAL A 370 16.66 2.42 -2.23
CA VAL A 370 16.46 1.24 -1.36
C VAL A 370 15.14 0.53 -1.65
N CYS A 371 14.04 1.25 -1.84
CA CYS A 371 12.73 0.66 -2.13
C CYS A 371 12.73 -0.23 -3.38
N PHE A 372 13.31 0.26 -4.49
CA PHE A 372 13.23 -0.40 -5.79
C PHE A 372 14.38 -1.38 -6.06
N PHE A 373 15.56 -1.20 -5.44
CA PHE A 373 16.57 -2.27 -5.44
C PHE A 373 16.11 -3.46 -4.60
N HIS A 374 15.34 -3.16 -3.54
CA HIS A 374 14.73 -4.14 -2.64
C HIS A 374 15.79 -5.13 -2.10
N PRO A 375 16.84 -4.65 -1.41
CA PRO A 375 18.04 -5.45 -1.15
C PRO A 375 17.86 -6.61 -0.17
N PHE A 376 16.83 -6.58 0.67
CA PHE A 376 16.55 -7.59 1.71
C PHE A 376 15.28 -8.39 1.39
N ASP A 377 15.10 -9.53 2.06
CA ASP A 377 13.87 -10.33 1.95
C ASP A 377 12.70 -9.73 2.76
N ASP A 378 13.00 -8.98 3.81
CA ASP A 378 12.01 -8.22 4.60
C ASP A 378 12.59 -6.87 5.06
N GLY A 379 11.69 -5.94 5.37
CA GLY A 379 11.99 -4.68 6.02
C GLY A 379 12.56 -3.60 5.11
N ASN A 380 12.47 -3.77 3.79
CA ASN A 380 13.01 -2.78 2.82
C ASN A 380 12.41 -1.38 3.00
N ALA A 381 11.12 -1.26 3.34
CA ALA A 381 10.50 0.04 3.61
C ALA A 381 11.10 0.72 4.86
N ARG A 382 11.44 -0.07 5.90
CA ARG A 382 12.10 0.43 7.11
C ARG A 382 13.56 0.81 6.82
N ALA A 383 14.27 0.01 6.02
CA ALA A 383 15.63 0.33 5.55
C ALA A 383 15.66 1.60 4.69
N ALA A 384 14.70 1.77 3.78
CA ALA A 384 14.57 2.96 2.94
C ALA A 384 14.32 4.23 3.76
N PHE A 385 13.46 4.14 4.78
CA PHE A 385 13.25 5.23 5.73
C PHE A 385 14.53 5.58 6.51
N LEU A 386 15.31 4.59 6.95
CA LEU A 386 16.59 4.83 7.62
C LEU A 386 17.61 5.49 6.69
N ALA A 387 17.68 5.09 5.42
CA ALA A 387 18.52 5.73 4.40
C ALA A 387 18.15 7.20 4.20
N LEU A 388 16.84 7.52 4.15
CA LEU A 388 16.34 8.89 4.10
C LEU A 388 16.81 9.70 5.31
N VAL A 389 16.58 9.19 6.53
CA VAL A 389 16.97 9.90 7.76
C VAL A 389 18.47 10.06 7.86
N PHE A 390 19.26 9.08 7.43
CA PHE A 390 20.72 9.18 7.37
C PHE A 390 21.17 10.36 6.51
N VAL A 391 20.60 10.51 5.31
CA VAL A 391 20.96 11.62 4.41
C VAL A 391 20.61 12.97 5.03
N LEU A 392 19.45 13.08 5.68
CA LEU A 392 19.07 14.30 6.41
C LEU A 392 20.03 14.61 7.57
N ALA A 393 20.35 13.60 8.37
CA ALA A 393 21.22 13.73 9.54
C ALA A 393 22.67 14.12 9.19
N ARG A 394 23.13 13.87 7.95
CA ARG A 394 24.45 14.32 7.49
C ARG A 394 24.58 15.83 7.37
N GLU A 395 23.46 16.55 7.29
CA GLU A 395 23.38 18.00 7.19
C GLU A 395 22.55 18.59 8.33
N ASP A 396 22.59 17.94 9.50
CA ASP A 396 21.93 18.35 10.74
C ASP A 396 20.41 18.60 10.60
N ALA A 397 19.78 17.96 9.60
CA ALA A 397 18.35 18.00 9.37
C ALA A 397 17.65 16.78 9.98
N ALA A 398 16.43 16.99 10.46
CA ALA A 398 15.56 15.92 10.94
C ALA A 398 14.11 16.17 10.50
N PRO A 399 13.31 15.13 10.21
CA PRO A 399 11.91 15.32 9.91
C PRO A 399 11.11 15.60 11.20
N GLY A 400 10.34 16.68 11.21
CA GLY A 400 9.38 16.99 12.27
C GLY A 400 8.13 16.09 12.22
N THR A 401 7.90 15.39 11.12
CA THR A 401 6.88 14.32 10.99
C THR A 401 7.36 13.23 10.02
N ALA A 402 7.10 11.97 10.34
CA ALA A 402 7.48 10.83 9.48
C ALA A 402 6.29 10.18 8.76
N THR A 403 5.05 10.49 9.13
CA THR A 403 3.83 9.92 8.54
C THR A 403 3.82 9.99 7.00
N PRO A 404 3.97 11.16 6.35
CA PRO A 404 3.91 11.23 4.89
C PRO A 404 5.08 10.52 4.20
N LEU A 405 6.19 10.28 4.92
CA LEU A 405 7.39 9.63 4.38
C LEU A 405 7.29 8.10 4.42
N ARG A 406 6.50 7.54 5.35
CA ARG A 406 6.42 6.10 5.61
C ARG A 406 5.10 5.45 5.18
N ARG A 407 4.07 6.24 4.84
CA ARG A 407 2.67 5.77 4.68
C ARG A 407 2.17 5.81 3.23
N VAL A 408 3.04 6.20 2.31
CA VAL A 408 2.76 6.32 0.88
C VAL A 408 3.59 5.30 0.12
N SER A 409 2.92 4.53 -0.73
CA SER A 409 3.56 3.67 -1.74
C SER A 409 3.95 4.48 -2.96
N TRP A 410 5.15 4.25 -3.48
CA TRP A 410 5.68 4.94 -4.66
C TRP A 410 5.81 3.97 -5.82
N HIS A 411 5.55 4.43 -7.05
CA HIS A 411 5.61 3.62 -8.26
C HIS A 411 6.90 3.85 -9.06
N ALA A 412 7.47 2.77 -9.59
CA ALA A 412 8.77 2.80 -10.28
C ALA A 412 8.74 3.51 -11.65
N ASP A 413 7.55 3.73 -12.22
CA ASP A 413 7.31 4.33 -13.53
C ASP A 413 6.63 5.70 -13.48
N ALA A 414 6.42 6.25 -12.28
CA ALA A 414 5.78 7.54 -12.07
C ALA A 414 6.83 8.61 -11.69
N PRO A 415 7.34 9.45 -12.62
CA PRO A 415 8.27 10.53 -12.27
C PRO A 415 7.68 11.51 -11.25
N GLN A 416 6.37 11.73 -11.30
CA GLN A 416 5.64 12.56 -10.36
C GLN A 416 5.73 12.06 -8.91
N ASP A 417 5.82 10.74 -8.70
CA ASP A 417 5.93 10.14 -7.36
C ASP A 417 7.27 10.50 -6.71
N ALA A 418 8.35 10.45 -7.50
CA ALA A 418 9.67 10.83 -7.04
C ALA A 418 9.73 12.31 -6.64
N VAL A 419 9.14 13.20 -7.46
CA VAL A 419 9.03 14.64 -7.16
C VAL A 419 8.14 14.89 -5.95
N ALA A 420 7.02 14.17 -5.83
CA ALA A 420 6.11 14.27 -4.69
C ALA A 420 6.80 13.87 -3.38
N LEU A 421 7.58 12.79 -3.36
CA LEU A 421 8.36 12.40 -2.18
C LEU A 421 9.37 13.48 -1.80
N ALA A 422 10.11 14.06 -2.74
CA ALA A 422 11.03 15.16 -2.45
C ALA A 422 10.30 16.37 -1.84
N ARG A 423 9.11 16.71 -2.32
CA ARG A 423 8.26 17.76 -1.72
C ARG A 423 7.79 17.38 -0.32
N CYS A 424 7.39 16.12 -0.08
CA CYS A 424 7.05 15.63 1.26
C CYS A 424 8.24 15.74 2.21
N VAL A 425 9.46 15.41 1.78
CA VAL A 425 10.68 15.57 2.59
C VAL A 425 10.92 17.05 2.91
N THR A 426 10.82 17.94 1.92
CA THR A 426 10.94 19.39 2.11
C THR A 426 9.95 19.91 3.16
N VAL A 427 8.69 19.47 3.11
CA VAL A 427 7.68 19.84 4.12
C VAL A 427 8.02 19.25 5.49
N ALA A 428 8.48 18.00 5.53
CA ALA A 428 8.79 17.29 6.78
C ALA A 428 9.96 17.91 7.55
N ILE A 429 10.99 18.44 6.88
CA ILE A 429 12.15 19.07 7.53
C ILE A 429 11.90 20.54 7.93
N GLY A 430 10.81 21.15 7.43
CA GLY A 430 10.49 22.55 7.68
C GLY A 430 11.43 23.55 6.97
N HIS A 431 10.97 24.80 6.82
CA HIS A 431 11.83 25.91 6.42
C HIS A 431 11.93 26.91 7.57
N PRO A 432 13.07 27.62 7.72
CA PRO A 432 13.11 28.76 8.63
C PRO A 432 12.05 29.77 8.19
N ARG A 433 11.21 30.22 9.14
CA ARG A 433 10.32 31.37 8.91
C ARG A 433 11.21 32.56 8.55
N LYS A 434 10.95 33.20 7.42
CA LYS A 434 11.47 34.56 7.19
C LYS A 434 10.75 35.47 8.18
N ASP A 435 11.50 36.03 9.11
CA ASP A 435 11.02 37.08 10.02
C ASP A 435 10.66 38.36 9.26
#